data_AF-F3FVF5-F1
#
_entry.id   AF-F3FVF5-F1
#
_cell.length_a   1.000
_cell.length_b   1.000
_cell.length_c   1.000
_cell.angle_alpha   90.00
_cell.angle_beta   90.00
_cell.angle_gamma   90.00
#
_symmetry.space_group_name_H-M   'P 1'
#
loop_
_entity.id
_entity.type
_entity.pdbx_description
1 polymer ?
#
loop_
_entity_poly.entity_id
_entity_poly.type
_entity_poly.pdbx_seq_one_letter_code
_entity_poly.pdbx_strand_id
1 'polypeptide(L)'
;MSASFSSPEPRPSGAFVAFLKRLHFYIGVFVGPFMLVAALSGVVYALTPQIEDSLYAHALHTDSRGPAMSLQAQIQRAQASAG
;
A
#
# COMPACT_ATOMS: atom_id res chain seq x y z
N MET A 1 27.17 60.79 -24.62
CA MET A 1 26.44 59.80 -23.82
C MET A 1 26.29 58.55 -24.66
N SER A 2 27.15 57.55 -24.47
CA SER A 2 27.02 56.25 -25.16
C SER A 2 26.74 55.20 -24.09
N ALA A 3 25.48 54.77 -24.00
CA ALA A 3 25.09 53.69 -23.11
C ALA A 3 25.48 52.36 -23.78
N SER A 4 26.42 51.65 -23.16
CA SER A 4 26.81 50.31 -23.59
C SER A 4 25.75 49.32 -23.06
N PHE A 5 25.05 48.64 -23.96
CA PHE A 5 24.12 47.57 -23.61
C PHE A 5 24.89 46.26 -23.40
N SER A 6 24.97 45.77 -22.16
CA SER A 6 25.41 44.41 -21.89
C SER A 6 24.30 43.43 -22.25
N SER A 7 24.59 42.50 -23.16
CA SER A 7 23.65 41.42 -23.50
C SER A 7 23.59 40.40 -22.35
N PRO A 8 22.41 39.85 -22.02
CA PRO A 8 22.29 38.86 -20.96
C PRO A 8 22.97 37.55 -21.38
N GLU A 9 24.04 37.17 -20.66
CA GLU A 9 24.67 35.85 -20.78
C GLU A 9 23.66 34.74 -20.40
N PRO A 10 23.45 33.73 -21.24
CA PRO A 10 22.57 32.61 -20.92
C PRO A 10 23.13 31.83 -19.73
N ARG A 11 22.45 31.88 -18.59
CA ARG A 11 22.87 31.16 -17.37
C ARG A 11 22.63 29.65 -17.52
N PRO A 12 23.67 28.79 -17.52
CA PRO A 12 23.52 27.35 -17.76
C PRO A 12 22.63 26.63 -16.72
N SER A 13 22.52 27.19 -15.51
CA SER A 13 21.63 26.68 -14.46
C SER A 13 20.14 26.74 -14.85
N GLY A 14 19.72 27.74 -15.63
CA GLY A 14 18.32 27.87 -16.07
C GLY A 14 17.92 26.79 -17.07
N ALA A 15 18.81 26.45 -18.00
CA ALA A 15 18.58 25.39 -18.99
C ALA A 15 18.50 24.01 -18.34
N PHE A 16 19.38 23.73 -17.36
CA PHE A 16 19.35 22.47 -16.62
C PHE A 16 18.07 22.30 -15.80
N VAL A 17 17.63 23.35 -15.09
CA VAL A 17 16.37 23.33 -14.35
C VAL A 17 15.17 23.12 -15.29
N ALA A 18 15.15 23.76 -16.46
CA ALA A 18 14.10 23.56 -17.46
C ALA A 18 14.08 22.11 -17.99
N PHE A 19 15.25 21.51 -18.21
CA PHE A 19 15.38 20.10 -18.59
C PHE A 19 14.84 19.17 -17.50
N LEU A 20 15.26 19.35 -16.25
CA LEU A 20 14.78 18.53 -15.12
C LEU A 20 13.27 18.59 -14.95
N LYS A 21 12.65 19.77 -15.14
CA LYS A 21 11.19 19.91 -15.09
C LYS A 21 10.49 19.11 -16.18
N ARG A 22 11.01 19.14 -17.42
CA ARG A 22 10.48 18.35 -18.53
C ARG A 22 10.64 16.85 -18.27
N LEU A 23 11.81 16.44 -17.79
CA LEU A 23 12.09 15.06 -17.42
C LEU A 23 11.14 14.57 -16.33
N HIS A 24 11.00 15.33 -15.24
CA HIS A 24 10.11 15.00 -14.14
C HIS A 24 8.65 14.90 -14.60
N PHE A 25 8.19 15.81 -15.46
CA PHE A 25 6.84 15.76 -16.02
C PHE A 25 6.63 14.49 -16.85
N TYR A 26 7.57 14.13 -17.73
CA TYR A 26 7.45 12.90 -18.51
C TYR A 26 7.46 11.66 -17.61
N ILE A 27 8.39 11.57 -16.66
CA ILE A 27 8.41 10.47 -15.68
C ILE A 27 7.08 10.42 -14.93
N GLY A 28 6.55 11.55 -14.46
CA GLY A 28 5.28 11.62 -13.75
C GLY A 28 4.09 11.11 -14.59
N VAL A 29 4.01 11.49 -15.86
CA VAL A 29 2.94 11.04 -16.77
C VAL A 29 3.05 9.55 -17.09
N PHE A 30 4.27 9.02 -17.29
CA PHE A 30 4.45 7.61 -17.62
C PHE A 30 4.39 6.69 -16.40
N VAL A 31 5.00 7.07 -15.29
CA VAL A 31 5.14 6.24 -14.07
C VAL A 31 4.00 6.47 -13.09
N GLY A 32 3.40 7.67 -13.08
CA GLY A 32 2.29 8.04 -12.19
C GLY A 32 1.11 7.06 -12.20
N PRO A 33 0.60 6.64 -13.37
CA PRO A 33 -0.48 5.65 -13.44
C PRO A 33 -0.14 4.32 -12.76
N PHE A 34 1.11 3.85 -12.91
CA PHE A 34 1.56 2.62 -12.25
C PHE A 34 1.68 2.79 -10.74
N MET A 35 2.21 3.94 -10.28
CA MET A 35 2.26 4.24 -8.85
C MET A 35 0.87 4.35 -8.23
N LEU A 36 -0.10 4.89 -8.95
CA LEU A 36 -1.50 4.93 -8.52
C LEU A 36 -2.07 3.52 -8.38
N VAL A 37 -1.91 2.66 -9.39
CA VAL A 37 -2.38 1.27 -9.34
C VAL A 37 -1.70 0.50 -8.21
N ALA A 38 -0.39 0.65 -8.05
CA ALA A 38 0.36 0.00 -6.99
C ALA A 38 -0.09 0.46 -5.59
N ALA A 39 -0.30 1.76 -5.40
CA ALA A 39 -0.81 2.31 -4.16
C ALA A 39 -2.23 1.80 -3.85
N LEU A 40 -3.14 1.84 -4.83
CA LEU A 40 -4.50 1.34 -4.65
C LEU A 40 -4.53 -0.15 -4.34
N SER A 41 -3.71 -0.93 -5.04
CA SER A 41 -3.55 -2.36 -4.79
C SER A 41 -3.02 -2.62 -3.38
N GLY A 42 -2.02 -1.85 -2.94
CA GLY A 42 -1.47 -1.93 -1.59
C GLY A 42 -2.51 -1.59 -0.51
N VAL A 43 -3.34 -0.57 -0.74
CA VAL A 43 -4.45 -0.22 0.15
C VAL A 43 -5.46 -1.36 0.23
N VAL A 44 -5.90 -1.91 -0.91
CA VAL A 44 -6.83 -3.05 -0.93
C VAL A 44 -6.24 -4.25 -0.20
N TYR A 45 -4.96 -4.56 -0.44
CA TYR A 45 -4.26 -5.66 0.21
C TYR A 45 -4.16 -5.46 1.73
N ALA A 46 -3.82 -4.25 2.18
CA ALA A 46 -3.73 -3.93 3.61
C ALA A 46 -5.09 -4.02 4.34
N LEU A 47 -6.20 -3.91 3.62
CA LEU A 47 -7.56 -4.03 4.14
C LEU A 47 -8.09 -5.47 4.19
N THR A 48 -7.35 -6.43 3.62
CA THR A 48 -7.76 -7.85 3.58
C THR A 48 -8.12 -8.44 4.95
N PRO A 49 -7.30 -8.32 6.02
CA PRO A 49 -7.62 -8.97 7.29
C PRO A 49 -8.91 -8.42 7.92
N GLN A 50 -9.20 -7.12 7.76
CA GLN A 50 -10.45 -6.52 8.26
C GLN A 50 -11.67 -7.06 7.50
N ILE A 51 -11.53 -7.27 6.19
CA ILE A 51 -12.59 -7.89 5.37
C ILE A 51 -12.79 -9.34 5.80
N GLU A 52 -11.71 -10.11 5.94
CA GLU A 52 -11.74 -11.52 6.35
C GLU A 52 -12.35 -11.72 7.74
N ASP A 53 -11.95 -10.93 8.74
CA ASP A 53 -12.51 -10.99 10.09
C ASP A 53 -14.02 -10.79 10.08
N SER A 54 -14.52 -9.86 9.25
CA SER A 54 -15.95 -9.59 9.14
C SER A 54 -16.71 -10.67 8.38
N LEU A 55 -16.14 -11.20 7.28
CA LEU A 55 -16.79 -12.16 6.40
C LEU A 55 -16.74 -13.58 6.96
N TYR A 56 -15.63 -13.94 7.59
CA TYR A 56 -15.36 -15.26 8.17
C TYR A 56 -15.46 -15.28 9.70
N ALA A 57 -16.11 -14.30 10.32
CA ALA A 57 -16.28 -14.23 11.78
C ALA A 57 -16.71 -15.58 12.39
N HIS A 58 -17.64 -16.29 11.74
CA HIS A 58 -18.16 -17.58 12.20
C HIS A 58 -17.28 -18.79 11.87
N ALA A 59 -16.32 -18.66 10.97
CA ALA A 59 -15.32 -19.69 10.68
C ALA A 59 -14.05 -19.51 11.53
N LEU A 60 -13.68 -18.25 11.81
CA LEU A 60 -12.52 -17.89 12.62
C LEU A 60 -12.79 -18.01 14.12
N HIS A 61 -14.04 -17.77 14.55
CA HIS A 61 -14.43 -17.83 15.95
C HIS A 61 -15.59 -18.80 16.14
N THR A 62 -15.47 -19.63 17.18
CA THR A 62 -16.54 -20.49 17.66
C THR A 62 -17.15 -19.88 18.92
N ASP A 63 -18.45 -20.04 19.09
CA ASP A 63 -19.15 -19.69 20.33
C ASP A 63 -18.86 -20.74 21.42
N SER A 64 -17.59 -20.96 21.76
CA SER A 64 -17.20 -21.85 22.86
C SER A 64 -17.72 -21.31 24.18
N ARG A 65 -18.79 -21.94 24.69
CA ARG A 65 -19.37 -21.62 26.00
C ARG A 65 -18.86 -22.62 27.04
N GLY A 66 -18.15 -22.13 28.05
CA GLY A 66 -17.74 -22.93 29.22
C GLY A 66 -16.30 -22.66 29.68
N PRO A 67 -15.88 -23.27 30.80
CA PRO A 67 -14.51 -23.14 31.30
C PRO A 67 -13.50 -23.70 30.30
N ALA A 68 -12.33 -23.04 30.18
CA ALA A 68 -11.24 -23.53 29.36
C ALA A 68 -10.83 -24.96 29.81
N MET A 69 -10.83 -25.90 28.86
CA MET A 69 -10.50 -27.29 29.12
C MET A 69 -9.07 -27.61 28.68
N SER A 70 -8.41 -28.55 29.36
CA SER A 70 -7.11 -29.05 28.90
C SER A 70 -7.23 -29.69 27.52
N LEU A 71 -6.17 -29.57 26.72
CA LEU A 71 -6.13 -30.15 25.37
C LEU A 71 -6.42 -31.66 25.38
N GLN A 72 -5.88 -32.39 26.36
CA GLN A 72 -6.13 -33.82 26.55
C GLN A 72 -7.63 -34.14 26.65
N ALA A 73 -8.37 -33.36 27.45
CA ALA A 73 -9.81 -33.58 27.67
C ALA A 73 -10.64 -33.23 26.42
N GLN A 74 -10.20 -32.23 25.64
CA GLN A 74 -10.82 -31.90 24.36
C GLN A 74 -10.64 -33.03 23.34
N ILE A 75 -9.43 -33.61 23.24
CA ILE A 75 -9.11 -34.73 22.34
C ILE A 75 -9.97 -35.96 22.67
N GLN A 76 -10.06 -36.34 23.95
CA GLN A 76 -10.86 -37.50 24.38
C GLN A 76 -12.34 -37.34 24.02
N ARG A 77 -12.91 -36.14 24.20
CA ARG A 77 -14.32 -35.88 23.83
C ARG A 77 -14.54 -35.93 22.33
N ALA A 78 -13.65 -35.34 21.53
CA ALA A 78 -13.76 -35.38 20.07
C ALA A 78 -13.72 -36.82 19.54
N GLN A 79 -12.82 -37.66 20.08
CA GLN A 79 -12.74 -39.08 19.74
C GLN A 79 -14.00 -39.85 20.14
N ALA A 80 -14.55 -39.57 21.33
CA ALA A 80 -15.79 -40.19 21.79
C ALA A 80 -17.04 -39.78 20.99
N SER A 81 -17.03 -38.60 20.35
CA SER A 81 -18.13 -38.13 19.49
C SER A 81 -18.03 -38.57 18.02
N ALA A 82 -16.84 -38.98 17.58
CA ALA A 82 -16.56 -39.37 16.19
C ALA A 82 -16.69 -40.88 15.93
N GLY A 83 -16.93 -41.67 16.98
CA GLY A 83 -17.26 -43.10 16.93
C GLY A 83 -18.73 -43.34 17.23
#